data_AF-A0A5C6N783-F1
#
_entry.id   AF-A0A5C6N783-F1
#
_cell.length_a   1.000
_cell.length_b   1.000
_cell.length_c   1.000
_cell.angle_alpha   90.00
_cell.angle_beta   90.00
_cell.angle_gamma   90.00
#
_symmetry.space_group_name_H-M   'P 1'
#
loop_
_entity.id
_entity.type
_entity.pdbx_description
1 polymer ?
#
loop_
_entity_poly.entity_id
_entity_poly.type
_entity_poly.pdbx_seq_one_letter_code
_entity_poly.pdbx_strand_id
1 'polypeptide(L)'
;MDRLRDALETTNWSALCEPHGEDLDGLTDCVSDYIKFCTENSVPTKKVRCYPNNKPWVTSDLKALLNKKKRAFTAGDPAELRSVQKELKRSVKESKDAYRKKLEERLERNQTRDVWSGMRRITGFQKKGIRSADGNVDQANELNQFFNRWSRENLLQLNVTKTKEMVVDFRKSKSPPSPVCISGKDVEIVPSYRFLGVQLDKLEWSINTDAVHKKAMSRLFPQETQVI
;
A
#
# COMPACT_ATOMS: atom_id res chain seq x y z
N MET A 1 -15.45 31.99 -16.80
CA MET A 1 -15.84 31.23 -18.01
C MET A 1 -16.13 32.19 -19.15
N ASP A 2 -16.79 33.33 -18.90
CA ASP A 2 -17.12 34.33 -19.93
C ASP A 2 -15.87 34.85 -20.67
N ARG A 3 -14.78 35.16 -19.96
CA ARG A 3 -13.51 35.57 -20.60
C ARG A 3 -12.88 34.55 -21.55
N LEU A 4 -13.07 33.25 -21.29
CA LEU A 4 -12.58 32.19 -22.17
C LEU A 4 -13.42 32.10 -23.44
N ARG A 5 -14.73 32.25 -23.27
CA ARG A 5 -15.70 32.29 -24.37
C ARG A 5 -15.40 33.48 -25.29
N ASP A 6 -15.26 34.67 -24.72
CA ASP A 6 -14.97 35.89 -25.47
C ASP A 6 -13.63 35.78 -26.25
N ALA A 7 -12.61 35.17 -25.66
CA ALA A 7 -11.31 34.96 -26.31
C ALA A 7 -11.41 34.02 -27.52
N LEU A 8 -12.17 32.91 -27.40
CA LEU A 8 -12.33 31.95 -28.49
C LEU A 8 -13.24 32.49 -29.62
N GLU A 9 -14.26 33.28 -29.26
CA GLU A 9 -15.20 33.89 -30.22
C GLU A 9 -14.56 35.05 -31.01
N THR A 10 -13.56 35.73 -30.44
CA THR A 10 -12.82 36.82 -31.10
C THR A 10 -11.58 36.35 -31.86
N THR A 11 -11.25 35.06 -31.79
CA THR A 11 -10.09 34.51 -32.48
C THR A 11 -10.34 34.42 -33.98
N ASN A 12 -9.40 34.93 -34.78
CA ASN A 12 -9.42 34.75 -36.23
C ASN A 12 -8.89 33.35 -36.59
N TRP A 13 -9.79 32.37 -36.62
CA TRP A 13 -9.45 30.97 -36.89
C TRP A 13 -8.92 30.73 -38.30
N SER A 14 -9.36 31.50 -39.31
CA SER A 14 -8.86 31.30 -40.68
C SER A 14 -7.39 31.65 -40.80
N ALA A 15 -6.95 32.74 -40.18
CA ALA A 15 -5.54 33.12 -40.14
C ALA A 15 -4.67 32.13 -39.33
N LEU A 16 -5.26 31.44 -38.35
CA LEU A 16 -4.58 30.40 -37.57
C LEU A 16 -4.44 29.09 -38.35
N CYS A 17 -5.43 28.76 -39.19
CA CYS A 17 -5.47 27.50 -39.95
C CYS A 17 -4.72 27.57 -41.30
N GLU A 18 -4.73 28.71 -41.99
CA GLU A 18 -4.13 28.89 -43.33
C GLU A 18 -2.65 28.46 -43.46
N PRO A 19 -1.76 28.71 -42.47
CA PRO A 19 -0.34 28.36 -42.59
C PRO A 19 -0.04 26.86 -42.68
N HIS A 20 -0.99 26.01 -42.28
CA HIS A 20 -0.76 24.56 -42.13
C HIS A 20 -1.15 23.74 -43.36
N GLY A 21 -1.92 24.30 -44.31
CA GLY A 21 -2.26 23.60 -45.56
C GLY A 21 -2.88 22.20 -45.34
N GLU A 22 -2.18 21.14 -45.76
CA GLU A 22 -2.58 19.73 -45.55
C GLU A 22 -1.95 19.08 -44.29
N ASP A 23 -1.09 19.79 -43.56
CA ASP A 23 -0.47 19.31 -42.32
C ASP A 23 -1.47 19.35 -41.15
N LEU A 24 -2.26 18.29 -41.05
CA LEU A 24 -3.27 18.11 -40.01
C LEU A 24 -2.65 18.01 -38.61
N ASP A 25 -1.46 17.43 -38.48
CA ASP A 25 -0.79 17.26 -37.19
C ASP A 25 -0.31 18.62 -36.68
N GLY A 26 0.37 19.41 -37.53
CA GLY A 26 0.80 20.77 -37.19
C GLY A 26 -0.35 21.72 -36.88
N LEU A 27 -1.48 21.59 -37.60
CA LEU A 27 -2.70 22.34 -37.30
C LEU A 27 -3.27 21.96 -35.93
N THR A 28 -3.32 20.67 -35.62
CA THR A 28 -3.86 20.15 -34.36
C THR A 28 -3.03 20.63 -33.17
N ASP A 29 -1.71 20.62 -33.30
CA ASP A 29 -0.80 21.12 -32.27
C ASP A 29 -0.96 22.63 -32.06
N CYS A 30 -1.01 23.42 -33.15
CA CYS A 30 -1.20 24.87 -33.10
C CYS A 30 -2.52 25.27 -32.43
N VAL A 31 -3.63 24.63 -32.83
CA VAL A 31 -4.96 24.86 -32.22
C VAL A 31 -4.97 24.43 -30.75
N SER A 32 -4.36 23.30 -30.43
CA SER A 32 -4.28 22.79 -29.05
C SER A 32 -3.48 23.73 -28.14
N ASP A 33 -2.35 24.24 -28.61
CA ASP A 33 -1.51 25.19 -27.89
C ASP A 33 -2.23 26.52 -27.68
N TYR A 34 -2.96 26.99 -28.68
CA TYR A 34 -3.75 28.22 -28.56
C TYR A 34 -4.91 28.06 -27.57
N ILE A 35 -5.67 26.97 -27.63
CA ILE A 35 -6.74 26.69 -26.66
C ILE A 35 -6.17 26.58 -25.24
N LYS A 36 -5.00 25.94 -25.08
CA LYS A 36 -4.30 25.85 -23.81
C LYS A 36 -3.90 27.22 -23.29
N PHE A 37 -3.34 28.09 -24.14
CA PHE A 37 -3.03 29.48 -23.80
C PHE A 37 -4.28 30.26 -23.35
N CYS A 38 -5.39 30.17 -24.09
CA CYS A 38 -6.64 30.84 -23.71
C CYS A 38 -7.16 30.34 -22.37
N THR A 39 -7.04 29.03 -22.12
CA THR A 39 -7.45 28.39 -20.86
C THR A 39 -6.59 28.87 -19.70
N GLU A 40 -5.27 28.91 -19.86
CA GLU A 40 -4.31 29.35 -18.83
C GLU A 40 -4.50 30.84 -18.45
N ASN A 41 -4.85 31.69 -19.42
CA ASN A 41 -5.07 33.11 -19.17
C ASN A 41 -6.47 33.45 -18.61
N SER A 42 -7.48 32.65 -18.95
CA SER A 42 -8.88 32.95 -18.60
C SER A 42 -9.35 32.27 -17.32
N VAL A 43 -8.72 31.17 -16.93
CA VAL A 43 -9.11 30.36 -15.76
C VAL A 43 -8.15 30.61 -14.60
N PRO A 44 -8.61 31.27 -13.51
CA PRO A 44 -7.76 31.51 -12.35
C PRO A 44 -7.31 30.19 -11.71
N THR A 45 -6.01 29.91 -11.69
CA THR A 45 -5.46 28.76 -10.99
C THR A 45 -5.29 29.05 -9.50
N LYS A 46 -5.88 28.20 -8.65
CA LYS A 46 -5.66 28.24 -7.19
C LYS A 46 -4.73 27.12 -6.76
N LYS A 47 -3.63 27.47 -6.10
CA LYS A 47 -2.75 26.49 -5.46
C LYS A 47 -3.40 26.01 -4.15
N VAL A 48 -3.83 24.75 -4.12
CA VAL A 48 -4.35 24.12 -2.90
C VAL A 48 -3.22 23.31 -2.25
N ARG A 49 -2.88 23.66 -1.00
CA ARG A 49 -1.88 22.93 -0.22
C ARG A 49 -2.46 21.59 0.23
N CYS A 50 -2.00 20.50 -0.40
CA CYS A 50 -2.30 19.14 0.00
C CYS A 50 -1.14 18.60 0.85
N TYR A 51 -1.41 18.22 2.10
CA TYR A 51 -0.41 17.62 2.97
C TYR A 51 -0.32 16.10 2.71
N PRO A 52 0.88 15.49 2.80
CA PRO A 52 1.04 14.04 2.67
C PRO A 52 0.17 13.21 3.61
N ASN A 53 -0.12 13.75 4.80
CA ASN A 53 -0.97 13.12 5.82
C ASN A 53 -2.47 13.42 5.66
N ASN A 54 -2.88 14.10 4.58
CA ASN A 54 -4.31 14.23 4.30
C ASN A 54 -4.90 12.85 4.02
N LYS A 55 -5.86 12.47 4.86
CA LYS A 55 -6.66 11.27 4.71
C LYS A 55 -7.22 11.21 3.27
N PRO A 56 -6.92 10.15 2.48
CA PRO A 56 -7.30 10.08 1.07
C PRO A 56 -8.80 10.22 0.79
N TRP A 57 -9.63 9.91 1.79
CA TRP A 57 -11.09 10.01 1.74
C TRP A 57 -11.63 11.40 2.12
N VAL A 58 -10.80 12.42 2.33
CA VAL A 58 -11.25 13.79 2.61
C VAL A 58 -11.38 14.57 1.31
N THR A 59 -12.59 14.54 0.74
CA THR A 59 -12.95 15.19 -0.51
C THR A 59 -13.20 16.70 -0.36
N SER A 60 -13.30 17.43 -1.47
CA SER A 60 -13.74 18.83 -1.51
C SER A 60 -15.11 19.02 -0.85
N ASP A 61 -16.02 18.08 -1.08
CA ASP A 61 -17.40 18.16 -0.61
C ASP A 61 -17.48 18.01 0.90
N LEU A 62 -16.64 17.14 1.48
CA LEU A 62 -16.47 17.06 2.93
C LEU A 62 -15.96 18.37 3.53
N LYS A 63 -15.02 19.05 2.86
CA LYS A 63 -14.55 20.38 3.30
C LYS A 63 -15.67 21.43 3.17
N ALA A 64 -16.48 21.37 2.12
CA ALA A 64 -17.64 22.25 1.96
C ALA A 64 -18.68 22.03 3.08
N LEU A 65 -18.99 20.77 3.42
CA LEU A 65 -19.89 20.42 4.52
C LEU A 65 -19.34 20.86 5.89
N LEU A 66 -18.03 20.74 6.13
CA LEU A 66 -17.39 21.26 7.34
C LEU A 66 -17.52 22.79 7.45
N ASN A 67 -17.34 23.50 6.34
CA ASN A 67 -17.53 24.95 6.30
C ASN A 67 -19.00 25.34 6.49
N LYS A 68 -19.94 24.60 5.88
CA LYS A 68 -21.38 24.80 6.05
C LYS A 68 -21.79 24.59 7.51
N LYS A 69 -21.25 23.55 8.17
CA LYS A 69 -21.45 23.30 9.61
C LYS A 69 -20.96 24.48 10.45
N LYS A 70 -19.78 25.03 10.13
CA LYS A 70 -19.23 26.19 10.84
C LYS A 70 -20.11 27.44 10.67
N ARG A 71 -20.66 27.66 9.47
CA ARG A 71 -21.62 28.75 9.20
C ARG A 71 -22.91 28.59 10.00
N ALA A 72 -23.55 27.42 9.94
CA ALA A 72 -24.78 27.13 10.68
C ALA A 72 -24.60 27.30 12.20
N PHE A 73 -23.44 26.89 12.73
CA PHE A 73 -23.10 27.12 14.14
C PHE A 73 -22.96 28.62 14.47
N THR A 74 -22.31 29.39 13.60
CA THR A 74 -22.11 30.84 13.79
C THR A 74 -23.44 31.61 13.66
N ALA A 75 -24.33 31.16 12.78
CA ALA A 75 -25.65 31.75 12.56
C ALA A 75 -26.66 31.39 13.67
N GLY A 76 -26.34 30.43 14.54
CA GLY A 76 -27.23 30.00 15.62
C GLY A 76 -28.45 29.20 15.17
N ASP A 77 -28.46 28.65 13.94
CA ASP A 77 -29.56 27.83 13.41
C ASP A 77 -29.37 26.35 13.82
N PRO A 78 -30.16 25.84 14.80
CA PRO A 78 -29.99 24.47 15.28
C PRO A 78 -30.54 23.43 14.30
N ALA A 79 -31.51 23.80 13.46
CA ALA A 79 -32.12 22.90 12.48
C ALA A 79 -31.16 22.67 11.31
N GLU A 80 -30.58 23.73 10.77
CA GLU A 80 -29.55 23.63 9.73
C GLU A 80 -28.31 22.90 10.28
N LEU A 81 -27.86 23.22 11.50
CA LEU A 81 -26.72 22.56 12.11
C LEU A 81 -26.92 21.04 12.22
N ARG A 82 -28.10 20.58 12.66
CA ARG A 82 -28.44 19.15 12.72
C ARG A 82 -28.46 18.50 11.33
N SER A 83 -29.06 19.17 10.35
CA SER A 83 -29.12 18.69 8.97
C SER A 83 -27.72 18.49 8.38
N VAL A 84 -26.86 19.52 8.48
CA VAL A 84 -25.48 19.47 7.97
C VAL A 84 -24.64 18.44 8.72
N GLN A 85 -24.85 18.24 10.02
CA GLN A 85 -24.17 17.19 10.78
C GLN A 85 -24.54 15.78 10.31
N LYS A 86 -25.82 15.53 10.01
CA LYS A 86 -26.29 14.24 9.48
C LYS A 86 -25.70 13.98 8.10
N GLU A 87 -25.72 15.00 7.24
CA GLU A 87 -25.14 14.95 5.90
C GLU A 87 -23.63 14.73 5.93
N LEU A 88 -22.90 15.42 6.80
CA LEU A 88 -21.47 15.24 7.01
C LEU A 88 -21.14 13.81 7.46
N LYS A 89 -21.90 13.24 8.42
CA LYS A 89 -21.70 11.85 8.85
C LYS A 89 -21.90 10.86 7.71
N ARG A 90 -22.95 11.05 6.89
CA ARG A 90 -23.24 10.23 5.71
C ARG A 90 -22.09 10.31 4.70
N SER A 91 -21.70 11.52 4.31
CA SER A 91 -20.64 11.75 3.31
C SER A 91 -19.28 11.20 3.76
N VAL A 92 -18.96 11.27 5.06
CA VAL A 92 -17.73 10.66 5.61
C VAL A 92 -17.77 9.12 5.48
N LYS A 93 -18.93 8.51 5.73
CA LYS A 93 -19.11 7.06 5.59
C LYS A 93 -18.93 6.64 4.13
N GLU A 94 -19.62 7.29 3.21
CA GLU A 94 -19.55 7.02 1.77
C GLU A 94 -18.14 7.21 1.22
N SER A 95 -17.46 8.31 1.59
CA SER A 95 -16.09 8.57 1.13
C SER A 95 -15.08 7.53 1.64
N LYS A 96 -15.25 7.05 2.88
CA LYS A 96 -14.42 5.96 3.42
C LYS A 96 -14.70 4.64 2.72
N ASP A 97 -15.97 4.34 2.44
CA ASP A 97 -16.38 3.10 1.75
C ASP A 97 -15.87 3.07 0.30
N ALA A 98 -16.02 4.17 -0.43
CA ALA A 98 -15.49 4.31 -1.78
C ALA A 98 -13.96 4.14 -1.82
N TYR A 99 -13.25 4.72 -0.83
CA TYR A 99 -11.80 4.53 -0.73
C TYR A 99 -11.41 3.08 -0.41
N ARG A 100 -12.16 2.42 0.49
CA ARG A 100 -11.98 1.00 0.81
C ARG A 100 -12.16 0.12 -0.43
N LYS A 101 -13.27 0.27 -1.16
CA LYS A 101 -13.54 -0.50 -2.39
C LYS A 101 -12.44 -0.32 -3.43
N LYS A 102 -11.98 0.92 -3.63
CA LYS A 102 -10.85 1.20 -4.52
C LYS A 102 -9.55 0.50 -4.09
N LEU A 103 -9.34 0.32 -2.78
CA LEU A 103 -8.18 -0.42 -2.27
C LEU A 103 -8.34 -1.93 -2.49
N GLU A 104 -9.53 -2.46 -2.24
CA GLU A 104 -9.89 -3.87 -2.46
C GLU A 104 -9.76 -4.25 -3.95
N GLU A 105 -10.31 -3.45 -4.87
CA GLU A 105 -10.15 -3.64 -6.32
C GLU A 105 -8.67 -3.66 -6.76
N ARG A 106 -7.82 -2.80 -6.16
CA ARG A 106 -6.38 -2.81 -6.46
C ARG A 106 -5.67 -4.04 -5.91
N LEU A 107 -6.16 -4.61 -4.82
CA LEU A 107 -5.65 -5.84 -4.23
C LEU A 107 -6.02 -7.05 -5.10
N GLU A 108 -7.25 -7.11 -5.60
CA GLU A 108 -7.73 -8.18 -6.50
C GLU A 108 -6.97 -8.22 -7.83
N ARG A 109 -6.51 -7.08 -8.33
CA ARG A 109 -5.65 -6.99 -9.52
C ARG A 109 -4.25 -7.60 -9.32
N ASN A 110 -3.95 -8.13 -8.12
CA ASN A 110 -2.71 -8.79 -7.71
C ASN A 110 -1.41 -8.01 -8.03
N GLN A 111 -1.50 -6.68 -8.07
CA GLN A 111 -0.34 -5.82 -8.26
C GLN A 111 0.31 -5.59 -6.90
N THR A 112 1.19 -6.50 -6.49
CA THR A 112 1.88 -6.48 -5.18
C THR A 112 2.52 -5.12 -4.86
N ARG A 113 3.04 -4.41 -5.87
CA ARG A 113 3.63 -3.07 -5.72
C ARG A 113 2.63 -2.03 -5.21
N ASP A 114 1.41 -2.07 -5.74
CA ASP A 114 0.33 -1.14 -5.44
C ASP A 114 -0.26 -1.38 -4.07
N VAL A 115 -0.39 -2.65 -3.69
CA VAL A 115 -0.76 -3.09 -2.34
C VAL A 115 0.23 -2.56 -1.31
N TRP A 116 1.53 -2.77 -1.54
CA TRP A 116 2.56 -2.27 -0.64
C TRP A 116 2.63 -0.73 -0.60
N SER A 117 2.33 -0.07 -1.72
CA SER A 117 2.23 1.40 -1.77
C SER A 117 1.05 1.92 -0.95
N GLY A 118 -0.12 1.30 -1.09
CA GLY A 118 -1.31 1.60 -0.30
C GLY A 118 -1.10 1.38 1.19
N MET A 119 -0.50 0.24 1.56
CA MET A 119 -0.18 -0.11 2.94
C MET A 119 0.74 0.94 3.59
N ARG A 120 1.82 1.33 2.90
CA ARG A 120 2.72 2.40 3.39
C ARG A 120 2.00 3.72 3.63
N ARG A 121 1.08 4.08 2.73
CA ARG A 121 0.30 5.32 2.84
C ARG A 121 -0.67 5.30 4.02
N ILE A 122 -1.27 4.14 4.32
CA ILE A 122 -2.23 3.99 5.42
C ILE A 122 -1.52 3.97 6.77
N THR A 123 -0.41 3.23 6.87
CA THR A 123 0.35 3.09 8.12
C THR A 123 1.26 4.29 8.40
N GLY A 124 1.45 5.19 7.42
CA GLY A 124 2.46 6.24 7.49
C GLY A 124 3.88 5.68 7.48
N PHE A 125 4.06 4.39 7.15
CA PHE A 125 5.37 3.76 7.07
C PHE A 125 6.16 4.36 5.91
N GLN A 126 6.99 5.32 6.24
CA GLN A 126 8.06 5.76 5.36
C GLN A 126 9.23 4.81 5.55
N LYS A 127 9.80 4.37 4.42
CA LYS A 127 11.05 3.62 4.40
C LYS A 127 12.19 4.57 4.82
N LYS A 128 12.22 5.00 6.10
CA LYS A 128 13.44 5.52 6.72
C LYS A 128 14.46 4.45 6.48
N GLY A 129 15.56 4.78 5.81
CA GLY A 129 16.58 3.86 5.35
C GLY A 129 16.76 2.71 6.34
N ILE A 130 15.99 1.65 6.14
CA ILE A 130 16.33 0.33 6.60
C ILE A 130 17.49 0.07 5.68
N ARG A 131 18.69 0.46 6.16
CA ARG A 131 19.88 -0.31 5.82
C ARG A 131 19.39 -1.72 6.05
N SER A 132 19.22 -2.48 4.96
CA SER A 132 19.19 -3.92 5.10
C SER A 132 20.32 -4.18 6.08
N ALA A 133 20.01 -4.65 7.28
CA ALA A 133 21.06 -5.22 8.10
C ALA A 133 21.59 -6.29 7.17
N ASP A 134 22.75 -6.04 6.58
CA ASP A 134 23.44 -7.06 5.84
C ASP A 134 23.74 -8.06 6.94
N GLY A 135 22.87 -9.08 7.03
CA GLY A 135 22.89 -10.02 8.11
C GLY A 135 24.19 -10.77 7.99
N ASN A 136 25.22 -10.27 8.66
CA ASN A 136 26.53 -10.87 8.62
C ASN A 136 26.48 -12.10 9.53
N VAL A 137 26.87 -13.26 8.99
CA VAL A 137 27.03 -14.49 9.73
C VAL A 137 27.89 -14.29 10.99
N ASP A 138 28.89 -13.40 10.92
CA ASP A 138 29.74 -13.06 12.07
C ASP A 138 28.94 -12.43 13.21
N GLN A 139 28.01 -11.52 12.89
CA GLN A 139 27.15 -10.88 13.88
C GLN A 139 26.17 -11.89 14.48
N ALA A 140 25.61 -12.79 13.66
CA ALA A 140 24.74 -13.86 14.15
C ALA A 140 25.52 -14.82 15.08
N ASN A 141 26.77 -15.12 14.75
CA ASN A 141 27.65 -15.95 15.55
C ASN A 141 28.05 -15.27 16.87
N GLU A 142 28.33 -13.97 16.86
CA GLU A 142 28.61 -13.19 18.07
C GLU A 142 27.40 -13.20 19.03
N LEU A 143 26.20 -12.98 18.50
CA LEU A 143 24.96 -13.09 19.29
C LEU A 143 24.75 -14.50 19.82
N ASN A 144 24.96 -15.53 19.00
CA ASN A 144 24.89 -16.93 19.44
C ASN A 144 25.87 -17.19 20.57
N GLN A 145 27.10 -16.68 20.52
CA GLN A 145 28.08 -16.81 21.60
C GLN A 145 27.61 -16.13 22.89
N PHE A 146 27.09 -14.92 22.79
CA PHE A 146 26.51 -14.19 23.92
C PHE A 146 25.35 -14.97 24.57
N PHE A 147 24.39 -15.44 23.77
CA PHE A 147 23.26 -16.23 24.28
C PHE A 147 23.70 -17.58 24.83
N ASN A 148 24.67 -18.26 24.21
CA ASN A 148 25.24 -19.50 24.74
C ASN A 148 25.84 -19.28 26.13
N ARG A 149 26.56 -18.18 26.34
CA ARG A 149 27.12 -17.83 27.65
C ARG A 149 26.02 -17.63 28.68
N TRP A 150 25.06 -16.75 28.40
CA TRP A 150 23.93 -16.48 29.29
C TRP A 150 23.13 -17.75 29.60
N SER A 151 22.88 -18.59 28.59
CA SER A 151 22.15 -19.85 28.72
C SER A 151 22.86 -20.80 29.69
N ARG A 152 24.19 -20.94 29.57
CA ARG A 152 25.01 -21.75 30.49
C ARG A 152 24.97 -21.21 31.92
N GLU A 153 25.09 -19.89 32.10
CA GLU A 153 25.00 -19.22 33.41
C GLU A 153 23.63 -19.44 34.07
N ASN A 154 22.57 -19.64 33.28
CA ASN A 154 21.21 -19.90 33.75
C ASN A 154 20.81 -21.39 33.70
N LEU A 155 21.78 -22.31 33.59
CA LEU A 155 21.56 -23.77 33.55
C LEU A 155 20.67 -24.25 32.39
N LEU A 156 20.54 -23.44 31.34
CA LEU A 156 19.85 -23.78 30.09
C LEU A 156 20.89 -24.31 29.09
N GLN A 157 20.89 -25.62 28.82
CA GLN A 157 21.79 -26.20 27.82
C GLN A 157 21.12 -26.22 26.44
N LEU A 158 21.72 -25.50 25.49
CA LEU A 158 21.27 -25.50 24.10
C LEU A 158 21.65 -26.81 23.41
N ASN A 159 20.68 -27.45 22.76
CA ASN A 159 20.90 -28.66 21.98
C ASN A 159 21.07 -28.30 20.49
N VAL A 160 22.32 -28.19 20.05
CA VAL A 160 22.67 -27.81 18.66
C VAL A 160 22.03 -28.75 17.63
N THR A 161 21.93 -30.04 17.93
CA THR A 161 21.33 -31.03 17.02
C THR A 161 19.83 -30.79 16.78
N LYS A 162 19.12 -30.24 17.78
CA LYS A 162 17.69 -29.89 17.67
C LYS A 162 17.48 -28.46 17.16
N THR A 163 18.49 -27.60 17.25
CA THR A 163 18.45 -26.25 16.67
C THR A 163 18.59 -26.34 15.17
N LYS A 164 17.72 -25.63 14.44
CA LYS A 164 17.73 -25.56 12.98
C LYS A 164 17.76 -24.10 12.55
N GLU A 165 18.53 -23.81 11.52
CA GLU A 165 18.58 -22.50 10.89
C GLU A 165 17.59 -22.47 9.72
N MET A 166 16.72 -21.47 9.70
CA MET A 166 15.84 -21.20 8.57
C MET A 166 16.27 -19.92 7.88
N VAL A 167 16.71 -20.01 6.62
CA VAL A 167 17.16 -18.86 5.84
C VAL A 167 16.07 -18.42 4.87
N VAL A 168 15.65 -17.16 4.99
CA VAL A 168 14.67 -16.53 4.10
C VAL A 168 15.37 -15.42 3.30
N ASP A 169 15.66 -15.71 2.02
CA ASP A 169 16.38 -14.81 1.13
C ASP A 169 15.53 -14.40 -0.09
N PHE A 170 15.30 -13.09 -0.24
CA PHE A 170 14.54 -12.47 -1.32
C PHE A 170 15.43 -11.83 -2.41
N ARG A 171 16.75 -11.97 -2.32
CA ARG A 171 17.67 -11.43 -3.32
C ARG A 171 17.46 -12.13 -4.68
N LYS A 172 17.56 -11.35 -5.76
CA LYS A 172 17.45 -11.87 -7.14
C LYS A 172 18.60 -12.79 -7.51
N SER A 173 19.81 -12.45 -7.07
CA SER A 173 20.98 -13.30 -7.15
C SER A 173 21.18 -13.94 -5.78
N LYS A 174 21.18 -15.28 -5.74
CA LYS A 174 21.25 -16.06 -4.51
C LYS A 174 22.65 -16.65 -4.37
N SER A 175 23.41 -16.17 -3.39
CA SER A 175 24.59 -16.91 -2.91
C SER A 175 24.15 -17.90 -1.83
N PRO A 176 24.80 -19.07 -1.72
CA PRO A 176 24.57 -19.98 -0.60
C PRO A 176 24.82 -19.25 0.73
N PRO A 177 23.91 -19.38 1.72
CA PRO A 177 24.14 -18.79 3.04
C PRO A 177 25.25 -19.54 3.76
N SER A 178 26.12 -18.79 4.44
CA SER A 178 27.10 -19.36 5.37
C SER A 178 26.37 -19.85 6.63
N PRO A 179 26.56 -21.10 7.08
CA PRO A 179 25.89 -21.61 8.27
C PRO A 179 26.27 -20.83 9.53
N VAL A 180 25.30 -20.63 10.43
CA VAL A 180 25.61 -20.12 11.78
C VAL A 180 26.16 -21.22 12.67
N CYS A 181 27.04 -20.86 13.60
CA CYS A 181 27.66 -21.78 14.55
C CYS A 181 27.15 -21.53 15.98
N ILE A 182 26.88 -22.61 16.71
CA ILE A 182 26.54 -22.58 18.14
C ILE A 182 27.55 -23.47 18.87
N SER A 183 28.30 -22.90 19.81
CA SER A 183 29.38 -23.63 20.51
C SER A 183 30.40 -24.30 19.57
N GLY A 184 30.72 -23.65 18.44
CA GLY A 184 31.67 -24.15 17.44
C GLY A 184 31.15 -25.29 16.54
N LYS A 185 29.86 -25.60 16.60
CA LYS A 185 29.19 -26.56 15.72
C LYS A 185 28.24 -25.84 14.78
N ASP A 186 28.32 -26.19 13.50
CA ASP A 186 27.43 -25.65 12.47
C ASP A 186 25.99 -26.11 12.71
N VAL A 187 25.06 -25.18 12.57
CA VAL A 187 23.64 -25.44 12.69
C VAL A 187 23.10 -25.89 11.33
N GLU A 188 22.29 -26.94 11.34
CA GLU A 188 21.67 -27.45 10.11
C GLU A 188 20.67 -26.45 9.54
N ILE A 189 20.85 -26.07 8.27
CA ILE A 189 19.93 -25.22 7.52
C ILE A 189 18.80 -26.07 6.96
N VAL A 190 17.55 -25.69 7.27
CA VAL A 190 16.35 -26.41 6.82
C VAL A 190 15.45 -25.50 5.95
N PRO A 191 14.83 -26.04 4.88
CA PRO A 191 13.95 -25.27 4.01
C PRO A 191 12.55 -25.02 4.61
N SER A 192 12.16 -25.84 5.59
CA SER A 192 10.90 -25.70 6.33
C SER A 192 11.05 -26.25 7.73
N TYR A 193 10.24 -25.76 8.67
CA TYR A 193 10.25 -26.20 10.05
C TYR A 193 8.85 -26.15 10.65
N ARG A 194 8.50 -27.14 11.48
CA ARG A 194 7.24 -27.13 12.22
C ARG A 194 7.46 -26.53 13.60
N PHE A 195 6.79 -25.42 13.89
CA PHE A 195 6.84 -24.78 15.21
C PHE A 195 5.44 -24.68 15.79
N LEU A 196 5.20 -25.32 16.94
CA LEU A 196 3.91 -25.30 17.65
C LEU A 196 2.69 -25.63 16.77
N GLY A 197 2.87 -26.55 15.81
CA GLY A 197 1.82 -26.99 14.88
C GLY A 197 1.65 -26.12 13.62
N VAL A 198 2.38 -25.01 13.52
CA VAL A 198 2.45 -24.18 12.30
C VAL A 198 3.60 -24.65 11.44
N GLN A 199 3.34 -24.88 10.15
CA GLN A 199 4.39 -25.19 9.19
C GLN A 199 4.98 -23.88 8.66
N LEU A 200 6.24 -23.61 8.99
CA LEU A 200 7.00 -22.47 8.48
C LEU A 200 7.78 -22.91 7.25
N ASP A 201 7.58 -22.23 6.14
CA ASP A 201 8.33 -22.39 4.89
C ASP A 201 9.03 -21.07 4.51
N LYS A 202 9.40 -20.87 3.24
CA LYS A 202 10.00 -19.62 2.71
C LYS A 202 9.01 -18.44 2.67
N LEU A 203 8.11 -18.34 3.65
CA LEU A 203 7.01 -17.39 3.73
C LEU A 203 6.05 -17.47 2.53
N GLU A 204 5.99 -18.63 1.88
CA GLU A 204 5.01 -18.93 0.82
C GLU A 204 3.67 -19.38 1.41
N TRP A 205 3.69 -19.91 2.64
CA TRP A 205 2.53 -20.39 3.40
C TRP A 205 1.74 -21.52 2.73
N SER A 206 2.15 -22.00 1.57
CA SER A 206 1.45 -23.01 0.77
C SER A 206 1.28 -24.31 1.56
N ILE A 207 2.37 -24.79 2.17
CA ILE A 207 2.37 -26.06 2.90
C ILE A 207 1.43 -26.00 4.12
N ASN A 208 1.49 -24.88 4.87
CA ASN A 208 0.62 -24.70 6.03
C ASN A 208 -0.85 -24.54 5.62
N THR A 209 -1.11 -23.75 4.58
CA THR A 209 -2.46 -23.49 4.07
C THR A 209 -3.10 -24.77 3.56
N ASP A 210 -2.38 -25.58 2.79
CA ASP A 210 -2.85 -26.87 2.31
C ASP A 210 -3.14 -27.84 3.47
N ALA A 211 -2.25 -27.88 4.48
CA ALA A 211 -2.44 -28.73 5.65
C ALA A 211 -3.69 -28.32 6.45
N VAL A 212 -3.89 -27.02 6.66
CA VAL A 212 -5.08 -26.48 7.34
C VAL A 212 -6.34 -26.72 6.51
N HIS A 213 -6.28 -26.48 5.20
CA HIS A 213 -7.40 -26.70 4.27
C HIS A 213 -7.83 -28.17 4.27
N LYS A 214 -6.90 -29.12 4.12
CA LYS A 214 -7.19 -30.56 4.18
C LYS A 214 -7.81 -30.96 5.52
N LYS A 215 -7.27 -30.44 6.63
CA LYS A 215 -7.79 -30.71 7.97
C LYS A 215 -9.19 -30.12 8.18
N ALA A 216 -9.47 -28.94 7.63
CA ALA A 216 -10.79 -28.32 7.67
C ALA A 216 -11.79 -29.11 6.82
N MET A 217 -11.42 -29.45 5.58
CA MET A 217 -12.26 -30.23 4.67
C MET A 217 -12.63 -31.59 5.26
N SER A 218 -11.68 -32.31 5.85
CA SER A 218 -11.94 -33.59 6.52
C SER A 218 -12.89 -33.48 7.73
N ARG A 219 -12.95 -32.32 8.40
CA ARG A 219 -13.83 -32.08 9.54
C ARG A 219 -15.22 -31.59 9.15
N LEU A 220 -15.31 -30.84 8.06
CA LEU A 220 -16.56 -30.31 7.53
C LEU A 220 -17.30 -31.34 6.67
N PHE A 221 -16.56 -32.15 5.92
CA PHE A 221 -17.08 -33.18 5.03
C PHE A 221 -16.40 -34.50 5.39
N PRO A 222 -16.89 -35.22 6.42
CA PRO A 222 -16.40 -36.55 6.75
C PRO A 222 -16.57 -37.43 5.50
N GLN A 223 -15.50 -38.09 5.05
CA GLN A 223 -15.65 -39.13 4.03
C GLN A 223 -16.46 -40.26 4.65
N GLU A 224 -17.66 -40.53 4.14
CA GLU A 224 -18.42 -41.72 4.49
C GLU A 224 -17.53 -42.92 4.19
N THR A 225 -17.05 -43.55 5.26
CA THR A 225 -16.30 -44.78 5.15
C THR A 225 -17.32 -45.82 4.73
N GLN A 226 -17.34 -46.20 3.46
CA GLN A 226 -18.07 -47.39 3.05
C GLN A 226 -17.41 -48.58 3.74
N VAL A 227 -18.07 -49.04 4.80
CA VAL A 227 -17.79 -50.33 5.41
C VAL A 227 -18.21 -51.39 4.40
N ILE A 228 -17.23 -52.11 3.85
CA ILE A 228 -17.43 -53.39 3.15
C ILE A 228 -17.16 -54.49 4.17
#